data_AF-A0A1I2K048-F1
#
_entry.id   AF-A0A1I2K048-F1
#
_cell.length_a   1.000
_cell.length_b   1.000
_cell.length_c   1.000
_cell.angle_alpha   90.00
_cell.angle_beta   90.00
_cell.angle_gamma   90.00
#
_symmetry.space_group_name_H-M   'P 1'
#
loop_
_entity.id
_entity.type
_entity.pdbx_description
1 polymer ?
#
loop_
_entity_poly.entity_id
_entity_poly.type
_entity_poly.pdbx_seq_one_letter_code
_entity_poly.pdbx_strand_id
1 'polypeptide(L)'
;MPVVAAALADVPPPGPITLRLAGAGRFGSVIWAGVHGELERLGSFREDVRRALADAGLPIDARPFRPHLTISYRYDRRLATLLDGYSGPSWPVTEFALVDSVGGDYLRAWSRSLCP
;
A
#
# COMPACT_ATOMS: atom_id res chain seq x y z
N MET A 1 20.05 -3.38 0.03
CA MET A 1 18.76 -4.09 0.17
C MET A 1 18.67 -5.14 1.29
N PRO A 2 19.73 -5.87 1.73
CA PRO A 2 19.54 -6.95 2.71
C PRO A 2 19.03 -6.45 4.08
N VAL A 3 19.42 -5.25 4.52
CA VAL A 3 18.95 -4.66 5.78
C VAL A 3 17.43 -4.41 5.80
N VAL A 4 16.84 -4.00 4.68
CA VAL A 4 15.39 -3.74 4.61
C VAL A 4 14.63 -5.05 4.69
N ALA A 5 15.01 -6.05 3.88
CA ALA A 5 14.37 -7.37 3.91
C ALA A 5 14.52 -8.05 5.29
N ALA A 6 15.68 -7.91 5.94
CA ALA A 6 15.89 -8.42 7.30
C ALA A 6 14.95 -7.74 8.31
N ALA A 7 14.87 -6.41 8.31
CA ALA A 7 13.97 -5.68 9.20
C ALA A 7 12.48 -6.07 8.98
N LEU A 8 12.07 -6.29 7.74
CA LEU A 8 10.71 -6.72 7.41
C LEU A 8 10.41 -8.17 7.80
N ALA A 9 11.43 -9.03 7.93
CA ALA A 9 11.24 -10.43 8.32
C ALA A 9 10.77 -10.59 9.77
N ASP A 10 11.07 -9.63 10.64
CA ASP A 10 10.65 -9.70 12.04
C ASP A 10 9.28 -9.06 12.29
N VAL A 11 8.67 -8.43 11.28
CA VAL A 11 7.34 -7.83 11.40
C VAL A 11 6.28 -8.95 11.48
N PRO A 12 5.47 -8.99 12.55
CA PRO A 12 4.42 -9.99 12.67
C PRO A 12 3.38 -9.81 11.55
N PRO A 13 2.83 -10.91 10.99
CA PRO A 13 1.75 -10.79 10.04
C PRO A 13 0.52 -10.18 10.73
N PRO A 14 -0.28 -9.35 10.03
CA PRO A 14 -1.39 -8.61 10.64
C PRO A 14 -2.66 -9.44 10.89
N GLY A 15 -2.56 -10.76 10.71
CA GLY A 15 -3.71 -11.64 10.48
C GLY A 15 -4.39 -11.36 9.14
N PRO A 16 -5.51 -12.03 8.84
CA PRO A 16 -6.27 -11.77 7.63
C PRO A 16 -6.72 -10.31 7.54
N ILE A 17 -6.50 -9.67 6.40
CA ILE A 17 -7.03 -8.34 6.07
C ILE A 17 -7.86 -8.48 4.80
N THR A 18 -9.08 -7.97 4.81
CA THR A 18 -9.93 -7.84 3.62
C THR A 18 -10.04 -6.37 3.21
N LEU A 19 -9.65 -6.07 1.97
CA LEU A 19 -9.66 -4.73 1.40
C LEU A 19 -10.56 -4.65 0.17
N ARG A 20 -10.92 -3.43 -0.22
CA ARG A 20 -11.57 -3.15 -1.50
C ARG A 20 -11.13 -1.80 -2.09
N LEU A 21 -11.27 -1.63 -3.40
CA LEU A 21 -11.10 -0.34 -4.06
C LEU A 21 -12.47 0.34 -4.16
N ALA A 22 -12.58 1.58 -3.70
CA ALA A 22 -13.80 2.35 -3.85
C ALA A 22 -13.52 3.85 -3.91
N GLY A 23 -14.40 4.56 -4.61
CA GLY A 23 -14.34 6.01 -4.77
C GLY A 23 -13.12 6.49 -5.56
N ALA A 24 -13.05 7.81 -5.71
CA ALA A 24 -11.97 8.51 -6.38
C ALA A 24 -11.34 9.55 -5.47
N GLY A 25 -10.10 9.90 -5.78
CA GLY A 25 -9.51 11.13 -5.31
C GLY A 25 -8.33 11.56 -6.15
N ARG A 26 -7.67 12.63 -5.71
CA ARG A 26 -6.53 13.19 -6.42
C ARG A 26 -5.45 13.77 -5.53
N PHE A 27 -4.23 13.78 -6.06
CA PHE A 27 -3.10 14.57 -5.55
C PHE A 27 -2.51 15.37 -6.70
N GLY A 28 -2.79 16.68 -6.77
CA GLY A 28 -2.44 17.48 -7.94
C GLY A 28 -3.08 16.91 -9.21
N SER A 29 -2.26 16.47 -10.17
CA SER A 29 -2.70 15.81 -11.41
C SER A 29 -2.92 14.30 -11.28
N VAL A 30 -2.47 13.68 -10.19
CA VAL A 30 -2.60 12.23 -9.99
C VAL A 30 -4.03 11.89 -9.63
N ILE A 31 -4.62 10.92 -10.33
CA ILE A 31 -5.91 10.31 -10.03
C ILE A 31 -5.69 8.93 -9.39
N TRP A 32 -6.44 8.64 -8.34
CA TRP A 32 -6.36 7.39 -7.61
C TRP A 32 -7.74 6.87 -7.19
N ALA A 33 -7.84 5.56 -6.99
CA ALA A 33 -8.96 4.91 -6.31
C ALA A 33 -8.63 4.72 -4.83
N GLY A 34 -9.61 4.94 -3.95
CA GLY A 34 -9.42 4.78 -2.51
C GLY A 34 -9.33 3.31 -2.12
N VAL A 35 -8.55 2.99 -1.09
CA VAL A 35 -8.59 1.68 -0.43
C VAL A 35 -9.53 1.76 0.76
N HIS A 36 -10.44 0.79 0.86
CA HIS A 36 -11.44 0.63 1.92
C HIS A 36 -11.39 -0.79 2.48
N GLY A 37 -12.19 -1.09 3.51
CA GLY A 37 -12.22 -2.38 4.20
C GLY A 37 -11.66 -2.24 5.61
N GLU A 38 -10.85 -3.20 6.05
CA GLU A 38 -10.23 -3.21 7.40
C GLU A 38 -9.04 -2.24 7.51
N LEU A 39 -9.31 -0.93 7.42
CA LEU A 39 -8.28 0.11 7.39
C LEU A 39 -7.54 0.28 8.71
N GLU A 40 -8.17 0.02 9.85
CA GLU A 40 -7.52 0.01 11.15
C GLU A 40 -6.43 -1.06 11.21
N ARG A 41 -6.73 -2.27 10.71
CA ARG A 41 -5.78 -3.39 10.67
C ARG A 41 -4.62 -3.10 9.71
N LEU A 42 -4.92 -2.55 8.53
CA LEU A 42 -3.89 -2.11 7.57
C LEU A 42 -3.02 -1.00 8.17
N GLY A 43 -3.62 -0.06 8.89
CA GLY A 43 -2.93 1.04 9.58
C GLY A 43 -1.98 0.54 10.68
N SER A 44 -2.44 -0.39 11.51
CA SER A 44 -1.60 -1.04 12.53
C SER A 44 -0.44 -1.79 11.90
N PHE A 45 -0.69 -2.59 10.84
CA PHE A 45 0.37 -3.30 10.13
C PHE A 45 1.44 -2.36 9.55
N ARG A 46 1.00 -1.25 8.95
CA ARG A 46 1.92 -0.20 8.48
C ARG A 46 2.78 0.33 9.62
N GLU A 47 2.20 0.56 10.80
CA GLU A 47 2.96 1.10 11.93
C GLU A 47 4.00 0.10 12.44
N ASP A 48 3.68 -1.20 12.47
CA ASP A 48 4.66 -2.24 12.81
C ASP A 48 5.81 -2.30 11.79
N VAL A 49 5.50 -2.20 10.48
CA VAL A 49 6.51 -2.07 9.42
C VAL A 49 7.38 -0.83 9.64
N ARG A 50 6.79 0.32 9.95
CA ARG A 50 7.53 1.57 10.17
C ARG A 50 8.46 1.49 11.36
N ARG A 51 8.00 0.90 12.47
CA ARG A 51 8.81 0.70 13.67
C ARG A 51 10.02 -0.18 13.36
N ALA A 52 9.80 -1.33 12.74
CA ALA A 52 10.90 -2.24 12.37
C ALA A 52 11.94 -1.57 11.45
N LEU A 53 11.50 -0.77 10.48
CA LEU A 53 12.41 0.00 9.62
C LEU A 53 13.14 1.11 10.40
N ALA A 54 12.45 1.84 11.28
CA ALA A 54 13.04 2.89 12.10
C ALA A 54 14.08 2.34 13.09
N ASP A 55 13.78 1.22 13.73
CA ASP A 55 14.68 0.52 14.65
C ASP A 55 15.94 0.01 13.94
N ALA A 56 15.84 -0.31 12.65
CA ALA A 56 16.96 -0.61 11.77
C ALA A 56 17.72 0.63 11.25
N GLY A 57 17.37 1.84 11.71
CA GLY A 57 18.00 3.10 11.31
C GLY A 57 17.63 3.58 9.90
N LEU A 58 16.55 3.06 9.31
CA LEU A 58 16.12 3.43 7.96
C LEU A 58 15.21 4.66 7.98
N PRO A 59 15.29 5.52 6.94
CA PRO A 59 14.44 6.70 6.86
C PRO A 59 12.97 6.31 6.64
N ILE A 60 12.08 7.07 7.28
CA ILE A 60 10.65 6.83 7.22
C ILE A 60 9.92 8.08 6.74
N ASP A 61 8.96 7.89 5.83
CA ASP A 61 8.12 8.96 5.32
C ASP A 61 7.18 9.50 6.42
N ALA A 62 7.18 10.80 6.69
CA ALA A 62 6.32 11.43 7.70
C ALA A 62 4.90 11.75 7.19
N ARG A 63 4.63 11.58 5.90
CA ARG A 63 3.33 11.95 5.32
C ARG A 63 2.19 11.11 5.90
N PRO A 64 0.98 11.71 6.07
CA PRO A 64 -0.19 10.96 6.50
C PRO A 64 -0.47 9.77 5.58
N PHE A 65 -0.84 8.64 6.18
CA PHE A 65 -1.19 7.46 5.42
C PHE A 65 -2.58 7.60 4.83
N ARG A 66 -2.64 7.62 3.50
CA ARG A 66 -3.89 7.64 2.74
C ARG A 66 -3.82 6.48 1.75
N PRO A 67 -4.23 5.25 2.11
CA PRO A 67 -4.07 4.10 1.24
C PRO A 67 -4.92 4.27 -0.02
N HIS A 68 -4.26 4.16 -1.18
CA HIS A 68 -4.85 4.40 -2.48
C HIS A 68 -4.14 3.57 -3.54
N LEU A 69 -4.81 3.33 -4.66
CA LEU A 69 -4.20 2.83 -5.87
C LEU A 69 -4.13 3.97 -6.90
N THR A 70 -2.91 4.37 -7.25
CA THR A 70 -2.69 5.32 -8.36
C THR A 70 -3.16 4.71 -9.67
N ILE A 71 -4.07 5.40 -10.37
CA ILE A 71 -4.61 4.97 -11.66
C ILE A 71 -3.97 5.75 -12.81
N SER A 72 -3.73 7.04 -12.62
CA SER A 72 -3.12 7.92 -13.62
C SER A 72 -2.31 9.02 -12.97
N TYR A 73 -1.16 9.37 -13.56
CA TYR A 73 -0.38 10.55 -13.16
C TYR A 73 -0.86 11.85 -13.83
N ARG A 74 -1.74 11.74 -14.83
CA ARG A 74 -2.35 12.87 -15.52
C ARG A 74 -3.81 13.03 -15.12
N TYR A 75 -4.22 14.29 -15.00
CA TYR A 75 -5.60 14.60 -14.66
C TYR A 75 -6.51 14.23 -15.83
N ASP A 76 -7.51 13.40 -15.53
CA ASP A 76 -8.60 13.06 -16.44
C ASP A 76 -9.92 13.16 -15.66
N ARG A 77 -10.75 14.13 -16.06
CA ARG A 77 -12.05 14.37 -15.42
C ARG A 77 -13.01 13.20 -15.61
N ARG A 78 -13.00 12.54 -16.77
CA ARG A 78 -13.90 11.41 -17.05
C ARG A 78 -13.54 10.24 -16.17
N LEU A 79 -12.24 9.94 -16.07
CA LEU A 79 -11.74 8.90 -15.18
C LEU A 79 -12.10 9.19 -13.72
N ALA A 80 -11.92 10.43 -13.26
CA ALA A 80 -12.30 10.83 -11.90
C ALA A 80 -13.79 10.60 -11.63
N THR A 81 -14.68 11.01 -12.55
CA THR A 81 -16.14 10.79 -12.41
C THR A 81 -16.50 9.31 -12.41
N LEU A 82 -15.88 8.49 -13.26
CA LEU A 82 -16.14 7.05 -13.30
C LEU A 82 -15.74 6.35 -12.00
N LEU A 83 -14.61 6.74 -11.42
CA LEU A 83 -14.11 6.16 -10.18
C LEU A 83 -14.89 6.64 -8.95
N ASP A 84 -15.52 7.82 -8.99
CA ASP A 84 -16.25 8.37 -7.83
C ASP A 84 -17.39 7.45 -7.37
N GLY A 85 -18.11 6.86 -8.33
CA GLY A 85 -19.15 5.85 -8.07
C GLY A 85 -18.63 4.41 -8.02
N TYR A 86 -17.33 4.19 -8.19
CA TYR A 86 -16.76 2.84 -8.25
C TYR A 86 -16.72 2.18 -6.88
N SER A 87 -17.13 0.91 -6.82
CA SER A 87 -17.05 0.06 -5.64
C SER A 87 -16.72 -1.35 -6.09
N GLY A 88 -15.43 -1.69 -6.08
CA GLY A 88 -14.91 -2.99 -6.53
C GLY A 88 -15.17 -4.11 -5.53
N PRO A 89 -14.97 -5.39 -5.92
CA PRO A 89 -15.11 -6.51 -5.00
C PRO A 89 -14.14 -6.38 -3.82
N SER A 90 -14.50 -7.01 -2.70
CA SER A 90 -13.55 -7.20 -1.60
C SER A 90 -12.60 -8.36 -1.91
N TRP A 91 -11.33 -8.23 -1.53
CA TRP A 91 -10.34 -9.29 -1.66
C TRP A 91 -9.50 -9.43 -0.36
N PRO A 92 -9.08 -10.66 -0.02
CA PRO A 92 -8.11 -10.87 1.04
C PRO A 92 -6.72 -10.39 0.60
N VAL A 93 -5.99 -9.74 1.49
CA VAL A 93 -4.57 -9.45 1.30
C VAL A 93 -3.77 -10.71 1.60
N THR A 94 -3.15 -11.27 0.57
CA THR A 94 -2.45 -12.55 0.66
C THR A 94 -0.94 -12.42 0.77
N GLU A 95 -0.39 -11.24 0.49
CA GLU A 95 1.06 -11.03 0.41
C GLU A 95 1.44 -9.59 0.76
N PHE A 96 2.61 -9.45 1.39
CA PHE A 96 3.33 -8.19 1.55
C PHE A 96 4.73 -8.31 0.94
N ALA A 97 5.20 -7.28 0.25
CA ALA A 97 6.42 -7.34 -0.55
C ALA A 97 7.28 -6.08 -0.42
N LEU A 98 8.60 -6.30 -0.46
CA LEU A 98 9.58 -5.27 -0.73
C LEU A 98 9.83 -5.21 -2.24
N VAL A 99 9.71 -4.01 -2.80
CA VAL A 99 9.84 -3.75 -4.23
C VAL A 99 10.85 -2.63 -4.43
N ASP A 100 11.79 -2.84 -5.35
CA ASP A 100 12.72 -1.82 -5.83
C ASP A 100 12.14 -1.15 -7.07
N SER A 101 12.22 0.18 -7.14
CA SER A 101 11.72 0.96 -8.28
C SER A 101 12.89 1.52 -9.08
N VAL A 102 13.12 0.98 -10.26
CA VAL A 102 14.27 1.32 -11.10
C VAL A 102 13.77 1.69 -12.49
N GLY A 103 13.95 2.95 -12.89
CA GLY A 103 13.60 3.40 -14.25
C GLY A 103 12.12 3.27 -14.63
N GLY A 104 11.22 3.11 -13.66
CA GLY A 104 9.79 2.84 -13.91
C GLY A 104 9.39 1.36 -13.77
N ASP A 105 10.37 0.47 -13.65
CA ASP A 105 10.14 -0.94 -13.32
C ASP A 105 10.03 -1.15 -11.81
N TYR A 106 9.29 -2.18 -11.43
CA TYR A 106 9.05 -2.56 -10.04
C TYR A 106 9.53 -3.99 -9.82
N LEU A 107 10.76 -4.13 -9.34
CA LEU A 107 11.43 -5.42 -9.14
C LEU A 107 11.19 -5.91 -7.72
N ARG A 108 10.61 -7.09 -7.58
CA ARG A 108 10.37 -7.71 -6.27
C ARG A 108 11.69 -8.18 -5.67
N ALA A 109 12.07 -7.61 -4.54
CA ALA A 109 13.31 -7.94 -3.82
C ALA A 109 13.07 -8.97 -2.69
N TRP A 110 11.87 -8.98 -2.11
CA TRP A 110 11.47 -9.91 -1.05
C TRP A 110 9.94 -9.92 -0.90
N SER A 111 9.36 -11.01 -0.40
CA SER A 111 7.97 -11.02 0.04
C SER A 111 7.69 -11.99 1.17
N ARG A 112 6.54 -11.79 1.81
CA ARG A 112 5.97 -12.62 2.85
C ARG A 112 4.52 -12.93 2.51
N SER A 113 4.19 -14.23 2.51
CA SER A 113 2.79 -14.67 2.50
C SER A 113 2.10 -14.22 3.78
N LEU A 114 0.91 -13.65 3.63
CA LEU A 114 -0.01 -13.30 4.71
C LEU A 114 -1.21 -14.24 4.78
N CYS A 115 -1.33 -15.17 3.82
CA CYS A 115 -2.19 -16.33 3.98
C CYS A 115 -1.66 -17.22 5.11
N PRO A 116 -2.55 -17.81 5.93
CA PRO A 116 -2.17 -18.90 6.83
C PRO A 116 -1.63 -20.10 6.07
#